data_AF-A0A4U5VQT1-F1
#
_entry.id   AF-A0A4U5VQT1-F1
#
_cell.length_a   1.000
_cell.length_b   1.000
_cell.length_c   1.000
_cell.angle_alpha   90.00
_cell.angle_beta   90.00
_cell.angle_gamma   90.00
#
_symmetry.space_group_name_H-M   'P 1'
#
loop_
_entity.id
_entity.type
_entity.pdbx_description
1 polymer ?
#
loop_
_entity_poly.entity_id
_entity_poly.type
_entity_poly.pdbx_seq_one_letter_code
_entity_poly.pdbx_strand_id
1 'polypeptide(L)'
;MFAGRKVRLFHFLFEMLEDPNMAHCVSWVPTDAGVFRFSSTNKDQVAALWGQRKGNKRPMTYQKMSRALRNYSRSGEIFKVKKKLTYQFSRDTLMSLRKCHRGSL
;
A
#
# COMPACT_ATOMS: atom_id res chain seq x y z
N MET A 1 -0.32 6.37 -17.39
CA MET A 1 0.95 5.61 -17.30
C MET A 1 1.96 6.37 -16.45
N PHE A 2 2.58 5.75 -15.44
CA PHE A 2 3.71 6.33 -14.70
C PHE A 2 5.04 6.24 -15.49
N ALA A 3 4.98 6.52 -16.80
CA ALA A 3 6.14 6.45 -17.67
C ALA A 3 7.14 7.54 -17.24
N GLY A 4 8.23 7.11 -16.59
CA GLY A 4 9.35 7.97 -16.15
C GLY A 4 9.56 8.09 -14.64
N ARG A 5 8.59 7.72 -13.78
CA ARG A 5 8.77 7.77 -12.31
C ARG A 5 8.80 6.39 -11.69
N LYS A 6 9.89 6.10 -10.95
CA LYS A 6 10.05 4.84 -10.21
C LYS A 6 8.87 4.62 -9.24
N VAL A 7 8.11 3.55 -9.45
CA VAL A 7 6.95 3.20 -8.60
C VAL A 7 7.34 3.20 -7.12
N ARG A 8 6.56 3.90 -6.29
CA ARG A 8 6.72 3.96 -4.82
C ARG A 8 5.75 2.99 -4.14
N LEU A 9 6.08 2.54 -2.93
CA LEU A 9 5.32 1.51 -2.22
C LEU A 9 3.83 1.86 -2.07
N PHE A 10 3.48 3.10 -1.78
CA PHE A 10 2.06 3.46 -1.62
C PHE A 10 1.24 3.36 -2.91
N HIS A 11 1.85 3.54 -4.09
CA HIS A 11 1.15 3.32 -5.37
C HIS A 11 0.84 1.84 -5.54
N PHE A 12 1.84 0.98 -5.28
CA PHE A 12 1.66 -0.46 -5.29
C PHE A 12 0.61 -0.93 -4.27
N LEU A 13 0.63 -0.39 -3.05
CA LEU A 13 -0.38 -0.75 -2.05
C LEU A 13 -1.79 -0.36 -2.47
N PHE A 14 -1.95 0.79 -3.14
CA PHE A 14 -3.23 1.16 -3.70
C PHE A 14 -3.67 0.17 -4.79
N GLU A 15 -2.78 -0.24 -5.70
CA GLU A 15 -3.10 -1.29 -6.69
C GLU A 15 -3.56 -2.60 -6.01
N MET A 16 -2.88 -3.03 -4.94
CA MET A 16 -3.27 -4.24 -4.19
C MET A 16 -4.59 -4.07 -3.43
N LEU A 17 -4.96 -2.84 -3.06
CA LEU A 17 -6.23 -2.55 -2.39
C LEU A 17 -7.42 -2.50 -3.35
N GLU A 18 -7.16 -2.22 -4.63
CA GLU A 18 -8.19 -2.22 -5.68
C GLU A 18 -8.32 -3.59 -6.39
N ASP A 19 -7.44 -4.56 -6.10
CA ASP A 19 -7.52 -5.93 -6.63
C ASP A 19 -8.30 -6.84 -5.66
N PRO A 20 -9.51 -7.33 -6.04
CA PRO A 20 -10.29 -8.23 -5.21
C PRO A 20 -9.56 -9.53 -4.84
N ASN A 21 -8.65 -10.01 -5.70
CA ASN A 21 -7.86 -11.21 -5.44
C ASN A 21 -6.82 -11.02 -4.33
N MET A 22 -6.58 -9.77 -3.90
CA MET A 22 -5.64 -9.42 -2.84
C MET A 22 -6.32 -9.12 -1.50
N ALA A 23 -7.66 -9.14 -1.44
CA ALA A 23 -8.43 -8.77 -0.25
C ALA A 23 -8.12 -9.64 0.98
N HIS A 24 -7.70 -10.91 0.79
CA HIS A 24 -7.26 -11.81 1.86
C HIS A 24 -5.88 -11.44 2.44
N CYS A 25 -5.14 -10.57 1.77
CA CYS A 25 -3.81 -10.09 2.14
C CYS A 25 -3.83 -8.67 2.71
N VAL A 26 -4.52 -7.76 2.03
CA VAL A 26 -4.64 -6.35 2.39
C VAL A 26 -5.97 -5.82 1.88
N SER A 27 -6.70 -5.09 2.72
CA SER A 27 -8.04 -4.61 2.35
C SER A 27 -8.36 -3.27 3.01
N TRP A 28 -9.27 -2.53 2.38
CA TRP A 28 -9.90 -1.35 2.95
C TRP A 28 -10.71 -1.71 4.20
N VAL A 29 -10.71 -0.83 5.19
CA VAL A 29 -11.61 -0.93 6.34
C VAL A 29 -12.94 -0.27 5.97
N PRO A 30 -14.09 -0.98 5.99
CA PRO A 30 -15.34 -0.48 5.40
C PRO A 30 -15.86 0.84 5.98
N THR A 31 -15.70 1.04 7.29
CA THR A 31 -16.25 2.21 8.02
C THR A 31 -15.33 3.42 8.00
N ASP A 32 -14.07 3.26 7.59
CA ASP A 32 -13.02 4.23 7.87
C ASP A 32 -12.34 4.67 6.56
N ALA A 33 -12.70 5.84 6.05
CA ALA A 33 -12.22 6.34 4.76
C ALA A 33 -10.68 6.39 4.68
N GLY A 34 -10.13 5.75 3.65
CA GLY A 34 -8.69 5.70 3.39
C GLY A 34 -7.91 4.83 4.39
N VAL A 35 -8.57 4.18 5.34
CA VAL A 35 -7.94 3.25 6.27
C VAL A 35 -7.91 1.86 5.66
N PHE A 36 -6.75 1.21 5.75
CA PHE A 36 -6.55 -0.15 5.28
C PHE A 36 -5.81 -0.99 6.32
N ARG A 37 -5.94 -2.30 6.19
CA ARG A 37 -5.32 -3.26 7.11
C ARG A 37 -4.70 -4.42 6.36
N PHE A 38 -3.51 -4.84 6.80
CA PHE A 38 -2.92 -6.11 6.37
C PHE A 38 -3.47 -7.28 7.19
N SER A 39 -3.64 -8.44 6.54
CA SER A 39 -3.96 -9.71 7.18
C SER A 39 -2.85 -10.15 8.13
N SER A 40 -3.20 -10.64 9.33
CA SER A 40 -2.20 -11.17 10.27
C SER A 40 -1.40 -12.33 9.68
N THR A 41 -2.07 -13.18 8.91
CA THR A 41 -1.52 -14.40 8.31
C THR A 41 -0.85 -14.11 6.97
N ASN A 42 -1.46 -13.31 6.10
CA ASN A 42 -1.05 -13.22 4.69
C ASN A 42 -0.27 -11.95 4.32
N LYS A 43 -0.02 -11.03 5.26
CA LYS A 43 0.74 -9.78 5.02
C LYS A 43 2.09 -9.95 4.29
N ASP A 44 2.74 -11.08 4.48
CA ASP A 44 4.06 -11.35 3.88
C ASP A 44 3.95 -11.65 2.37
N GLN A 45 2.77 -12.06 1.86
CA GLN A 45 2.52 -12.17 0.42
C GLN A 45 2.59 -10.78 -0.25
N VAL A 46 1.99 -9.74 0.36
CA VAL A 46 2.09 -8.37 -0.15
C VAL A 46 3.53 -7.88 -0.18
N ALA A 47 4.30 -8.21 0.86
CA ALA A 47 5.72 -7.85 0.93
C ALA A 47 6.53 -8.57 -0.16
N ALA A 48 6.30 -9.85 -0.39
CA ALA A 48 6.96 -10.63 -1.43
C ALA A 48 6.68 -10.06 -2.84
N LEU A 49 5.40 -9.77 -3.14
CA LEU A 49 4.99 -9.14 -4.39
C LEU A 49 5.63 -7.76 -4.58
N TRP A 50 5.75 -6.97 -3.52
CA TRP A 50 6.49 -5.70 -3.59
C TRP A 50 7.97 -5.92 -3.91
N GLY A 51 8.59 -6.93 -3.30
CA GLY A 51 9.96 -7.33 -3.60
C GLY A 51 10.17 -7.69 -5.07
N GLN A 52 9.26 -8.48 -5.64
CA GLN A 52 9.25 -8.86 -7.05
C GLN A 52 9.06 -7.65 -7.96
N ARG A 53 8.07 -6.78 -7.67
CA ARG A 53 7.82 -5.54 -8.42
C ARG A 53 9.04 -4.63 -8.49
N LYS A 54 9.92 -4.69 -7.49
CA LYS A 54 11.14 -3.88 -7.41
C LYS A 54 12.39 -4.59 -7.91
N GLY A 55 12.32 -5.87 -8.26
CA GLY A 55 13.49 -6.67 -8.63
C GLY A 55 14.51 -6.75 -7.50
N ASN A 56 14.06 -6.82 -6.24
CA ASN A 56 14.98 -6.86 -5.10
C ASN A 56 15.81 -8.14 -5.11
N LYS A 57 17.14 -8.01 -5.00
CA LYS A 57 18.06 -9.16 -4.85
C LYS A 57 17.85 -9.96 -3.56
N ARG A 58 17.27 -9.32 -2.52
CA ARG A 58 17.00 -9.93 -1.22
C ARG A 58 15.50 -9.92 -0.93
N PRO A 59 14.96 -10.92 -0.20
CA PRO A 59 13.55 -10.96 0.15
C PRO A 59 13.07 -9.70 0.87
N MET A 60 11.95 -9.17 0.37
CA MET A 60 11.16 -8.16 1.04
C MET A 60 10.21 -8.84 2.02
N THR A 61 10.29 -8.49 3.30
CA THR A 61 9.44 -9.02 4.37
C THR A 61 8.47 -7.95 4.85
N TYR A 62 7.37 -8.34 5.50
CA TYR A 62 6.46 -7.36 6.07
C TYR A 62 7.16 -6.43 7.07
N GLN A 63 8.13 -6.92 7.84
CA GLN A 63 8.90 -6.09 8.77
C GLN A 63 9.63 -4.95 8.03
N LYS A 64 10.33 -5.26 6.94
CA LYS A 64 11.03 -4.25 6.12
C LYS A 64 10.05 -3.29 5.45
N MET A 65 8.97 -3.82 4.89
CA MET A 65 7.91 -3.01 4.27
C MET A 65 7.26 -2.06 5.28
N SER A 66 6.98 -2.54 6.50
CA SER A 66 6.40 -1.74 7.58
C SER A 66 7.32 -0.61 8.02
N ARG A 67 8.66 -0.78 7.92
CA ARG A 67 9.63 0.29 8.18
C ARG A 67 9.50 1.39 7.14
N ALA A 68 9.37 1.05 5.86
CA ALA A 68 9.12 2.02 4.79
C ALA A 68 7.78 2.75 5.01
N LEU A 69 6.71 2.03 5.41
CA LEU A 69 5.42 2.65 5.74
C LEU A 69 5.51 3.68 6.85
N ARG A 70 6.31 3.43 7.90
CA ARG A 70 6.50 4.41 8.99
C ARG A 70 7.23 5.68 8.51
N ASN A 71 8.04 5.59 7.46
CA ASN A 71 8.70 6.76 6.90
C ASN A 71 7.70 7.65 6.12
N TYR A 72 6.59 7.09 5.62
CA TYR A 72 5.56 7.89 4.95
C TYR A 72 4.81 8.83 5.88
N SER A 73 4.83 8.61 7.20
CA SER A 73 4.26 9.58 8.14
C SER A 73 4.96 10.95 8.03
N ARG A 74 6.25 10.98 7.63
CA ARG A 74 7.00 12.23 7.46
C ARG A 74 6.70 12.93 6.16
N SER A 75 6.51 12.18 5.08
CA SER A 75 6.22 12.73 3.75
C SER A 75 4.73 12.91 3.47
N GLY A 76 3.86 12.40 4.34
CA GLY A 76 2.43 12.70 4.38
C GLY A 76 1.54 11.79 3.54
N GLU A 77 2.07 10.74 2.88
CA GLU A 77 1.23 9.86 2.04
C GLU A 77 0.42 8.85 2.86
N ILE A 78 1.03 8.26 3.88
CA ILE A 78 0.43 7.21 4.72
C ILE A 78 0.81 7.44 6.18
N PHE A 79 -0.18 7.33 7.06
CA PHE A 79 -0.03 7.42 8.51
C PHE A 79 -0.28 6.08 9.20
N LYS A 80 0.43 5.83 10.30
CA LYS A 80 0.17 4.68 11.15
C LYS A 80 -1.04 4.96 12.06
N VAL A 81 -2.05 4.10 12.01
CA VAL A 81 -3.19 4.14 12.94
C VAL A 81 -2.84 3.37 14.23
N LYS A 82 -3.34 3.75 15.40
CA LYS A 82 -3.13 3.01 16.68
C LYS A 82 -3.96 1.71 16.75
N LYS A 83 -3.90 0.90 15.69
CA LYS A 83 -4.52 -0.42 15.54
C LYS A 83 -3.56 -1.37 14.82
N LYS A 84 -3.57 -2.65 15.19
CA LYS A 84 -2.64 -3.67 14.67
C LYS A 84 -2.73 -3.72 13.13
N LEU A 85 -1.57 -3.72 12.45
CA LEU A 85 -1.44 -3.82 10.98
C LEU A 85 -2.26 -2.79 10.17
N THR A 86 -2.71 -1.71 10.81
CA THR A 86 -3.64 -0.75 10.21
C THR A 86 -2.93 0.57 9.93
N TYR A 87 -3.23 1.15 8.77
CA TYR A 87 -2.65 2.37 8.24
C TYR A 87 -3.72 3.19 7.53
N GLN A 88 -3.46 4.47 7.26
CA GLN A 88 -4.39 5.36 6.58
C GLN A 88 -3.66 6.18 5.52
N PHE A 89 -4.19 6.23 4.31
CA PHE A 89 -3.75 7.20 3.31
C PHE A 89 -4.19 8.61 3.70
N SER A 90 -3.36 9.62 3.43
CA SER A 90 -3.85 11.01 3.45
C SER A 90 -4.93 11.20 2.40
N ARG A 91 -5.87 12.10 2.68
CA ARG A 91 -6.97 12.44 1.77
C ARG A 91 -6.44 12.84 0.40
N ASP A 92 -5.43 13.72 0.35
CA ASP A 92 -4.88 14.24 -0.90
C ASP A 92 -4.21 13.15 -1.73
N THR A 93 -3.44 12.27 -1.08
CA THR A 93 -2.80 11.13 -1.75
C THR A 93 -3.84 10.18 -2.32
N LEU A 94 -4.86 9.82 -1.54
CA LEU A 94 -5.92 8.91 -1.98
C LEU A 94 -6.73 9.49 -3.15
N MET A 95 -7.07 10.78 -3.09
CA MET A 95 -7.77 11.46 -4.18
C MET A 95 -6.94 11.49 -5.46
N SER A 96 -5.64 11.77 -5.36
CA SER A 96 -4.72 11.76 -6.50
C SER A 96 -4.62 10.37 -7.15
N LEU A 97 -4.44 9.32 -6.34
CA LEU A 97 -4.37 7.93 -6.81
C LEU A 97 -5.65 7.51 -7.54
N ARG A 98 -6.83 7.81 -6.98
CA ARG A 98 -8.13 7.50 -7.58
C ARG A 98 -8.38 8.23 -8.90
N LYS A 99 -7.91 9.47 -9.05
CA LYS A 99 -8.01 10.22 -10.31
C LYS A 99 -7.17 9.55 -11.39
N CYS A 100 -5.92 9.20 -11.08
CA CYS A 100 -5.03 8.51 -12.01
C CYS A 100 -5.55 7.12 -12.41
N HIS A 101 -6.13 6.38 -11.48
CA HIS A 101 -6.68 5.04 -11.73
C HIS A 101 -7.88 5.09 -12.69
N ARG A 102 -8.82 6.02 -12.47
CA ARG A 102 -10.00 6.17 -13.35
C ARG A 102 -9.68 6.65 -14.75
N GLY A 103 -8.61 7.44 -14.94
CA GLY A 103 -8.16 7.85 -16.27
C GLY A 103 -7.35 6.79 -17.03
N SER A 104 -7.26 5.57 -16.51
CA SER A 104 -6.59 4.42 -17.15
C SER A 104 -7.57 3.31 -17.57
N LEU A 105 -8.88 3.52 -17.35
CA LEU A 105 -9.99 2.79 -17.97
C LEU A 105 -10.52 3.62 -19.14
#